data_AF-A0A454D5B5-F1
#
_entry.id   AF-A0A454D5B5-F1
#
_cell.length_a   1.000
_cell.length_b   1.000
_cell.length_c   1.000
_cell.angle_alpha   90.00
_cell.angle_beta   90.00
_cell.angle_gamma   90.00
#
_symmetry.space_group_name_H-M   'P 1'
#
loop_
_entity.id
_entity.type
_entity.pdbx_description
1 polymer ?
#
loop_
_entity_poly.entity_id
_entity_poly.type
_entity_poly.pdbx_seq_one_letter_code
_entity_poly.pdbx_strand_id
1 'polypeptide(L)'
;MQIGLKTTLQSLVITTFLLLSLLTSSSNASPLKVGTYPCPPFVIGSVDSDLNGLSIELWEQIAKEMSVEFRFENQPLDDLLNAIETEQIDIGVS
;
A
#
# COMPACT_ATOMS: atom_id res chain seq x y z
N MET A 1 10.82 -38.34 38.27
CA MET A 1 10.38 -36.93 38.50
C MET A 1 11.01 -35.90 37.56
N GLN A 2 11.99 -36.25 36.71
CA GLN A 2 12.69 -35.30 35.81
C GLN A 2 12.05 -35.18 34.40
N ILE A 3 11.33 -36.20 33.93
CA ILE A 3 10.71 -36.21 32.58
C ILE A 3 9.52 -35.24 32.46
N GLY A 4 8.65 -35.15 33.48
CA GLY A 4 7.46 -34.29 33.45
C GLY A 4 7.77 -32.80 33.47
N LEU A 5 8.91 -32.41 34.05
CA LEU A 5 9.36 -31.01 34.08
C LEU A 5 9.89 -30.56 32.69
N LYS A 6 10.48 -31.48 31.93
CA LYS A 6 11.00 -31.18 30.58
C LYS A 6 9.89 -31.04 29.55
N THR A 7 8.87 -31.89 29.62
CA THR A 7 7.72 -31.83 28.70
C THR A 7 6.83 -30.62 28.95
N THR A 8 6.67 -30.20 30.21
CA THR A 8 5.95 -28.96 30.56
C THR A 8 6.69 -27.72 30.07
N LEU A 9 8.02 -27.69 30.21
CA LEU A 9 8.85 -26.60 29.69
C LEU A 9 8.84 -26.52 28.15
N GLN A 10 8.91 -27.67 27.47
CA GLN A 10 8.80 -27.73 26.00
C GLN A 10 7.43 -27.25 25.50
N SER A 11 6.34 -27.68 26.16
CA SER A 11 4.99 -27.22 25.85
C SER A 11 4.88 -25.70 26.00
N LEU A 12 5.40 -25.14 27.10
CA LEU A 12 5.39 -23.69 27.34
C LEU A 12 6.13 -22.92 26.23
N VAL A 13 7.30 -23.38 25.81
CA VAL A 13 8.08 -22.74 24.74
C VAL A 13 7.33 -22.78 23.41
N ILE A 14 6.73 -23.92 23.06
CA ILE A 14 5.95 -24.06 21.81
C ILE A 14 4.71 -23.17 21.84
N THR A 15 3.97 -23.14 22.95
CA THR A 15 2.79 -22.28 23.11
C THR A 15 3.16 -20.80 23.01
N THR A 16 4.29 -20.40 23.61
CA THR A 16 4.77 -19.01 23.57
C THR A 16 5.20 -18.63 22.16
N PHE A 17 5.91 -19.51 21.45
CA PHE A 17 6.31 -19.29 20.06
C PHE A 17 5.10 -19.19 19.13
N LEU A 18 4.09 -20.06 19.32
CA LEU A 18 2.85 -20.02 18.55
C LEU A 18 2.09 -18.70 18.79
N LEU A 19 1.96 -18.26 20.04
CA LEU A 19 1.36 -16.98 20.40
C LEU A 19 2.09 -15.78 19.77
N LEU A 20 3.42 -15.83 19.69
CA LEU A 20 4.22 -14.75 19.10
C LEU A 20 4.00 -14.63 17.58
N SER A 21 3.82 -15.75 16.88
CA SER A 21 3.44 -15.74 15.45
C SER A 21 2.04 -15.18 15.20
N LEU A 22 1.12 -15.22 16.16
CA LEU A 22 -0.20 -14.58 16.02
C LEU A 22 -0.13 -13.05 16.23
N LEU A 23 0.92 -12.54 16.87
CA LEU A 23 1.08 -11.11 17.16
C LEU A 23 1.73 -10.32 16.02
N THR A 24 2.19 -10.98 14.96
CA THR A 24 2.65 -10.29 13.74
C THR A 24 1.43 -9.71 13.02
N SER A 25 1.04 -8.50 13.44
CA SER A 25 0.06 -7.71 12.72
C SER A 25 0.70 -7.25 11.42
N SER A 26 0.12 -7.62 10.28
CA SER A 26 0.41 -6.96 9.02
C SER A 26 0.05 -5.49 9.19
N SER A 27 1.04 -4.60 9.15
CA SER A 27 0.81 -3.16 9.09
C SER A 27 0.09 -2.87 7.78
N ASN A 28 -1.25 -2.92 7.79
CA ASN A 28 -2.07 -2.44 6.69
C ASN A 28 -1.98 -0.92 6.67
N ALA A 29 -0.86 -0.41 6.14
CA ALA A 29 -0.76 1.00 5.78
C ALA A 29 -1.94 1.32 4.83
N SER A 30 -2.56 2.49 5.03
CA SER A 30 -3.61 2.91 4.10
C SER A 30 -3.03 3.00 2.69
N PRO A 31 -3.78 2.59 1.64
CA PRO A 31 -3.30 2.70 0.27
C PRO A 31 -2.89 4.14 -0.04
N LEU A 32 -1.77 4.30 -0.75
CA LEU A 32 -1.32 5.62 -1.22
C LEU A 32 -2.37 6.23 -2.14
N LYS A 33 -2.69 7.49 -1.92
CA LYS A 33 -3.56 8.27 -2.79
C LYS A 33 -2.75 8.91 -3.88
N VAL A 34 -3.00 8.49 -5.11
CA VAL A 34 -2.22 8.86 -6.29
C VAL A 34 -3.09 9.77 -7.14
N GLY A 35 -2.83 11.06 -7.05
CA GLY A 35 -3.57 12.06 -7.79
C GLY A 35 -3.08 12.15 -9.23
N THR A 36 -4.02 12.25 -10.17
CA THR A 36 -3.72 12.33 -11.59
C THR A 36 -4.75 13.19 -12.33
N TYR A 37 -4.46 13.53 -13.59
CA TYR A 37 -5.33 14.31 -14.46
C TYR A 37 -5.11 13.89 -15.92
N PRO A 38 -6.09 14.08 -16.84
CA PRO A 38 -5.89 13.73 -18.24
C PRO A 38 -4.77 14.56 -18.88
N CYS A 39 -3.67 13.89 -19.23
CA CYS A 39 -2.52 14.47 -19.90
C CYS A 39 -1.97 13.51 -20.96
N PRO A 40 -2.66 13.33 -22.11
CA PRO A 40 -2.15 12.45 -23.15
C PRO A 40 -0.76 12.91 -23.65
N PRO A 41 0.19 11.99 -23.92
CA PRO A 41 0.05 10.53 -23.92
C PRO A 41 0.36 9.85 -22.57
N PHE A 42 0.62 10.62 -21.53
CA PHE A 42 1.15 10.15 -20.24
C PHE A 42 0.05 9.59 -19.32
N VAL A 43 -1.09 10.28 -19.29
CA VAL A 43 -2.30 9.85 -18.60
C VAL A 43 -3.47 10.00 -19.58
N ILE A 44 -4.06 8.88 -19.95
CA ILE A 44 -5.17 8.75 -20.86
C ILE A 44 -6.30 8.07 -20.09
N GLY A 45 -7.51 8.61 -20.23
CA GLY A 45 -8.69 8.18 -19.47
C GLY A 45 -9.38 9.33 -18.75
N SER A 46 -10.52 9.04 -18.14
CA SER A 46 -11.35 9.97 -17.37
C SER A 46 -11.79 9.32 -16.07
N VAL A 47 -12.52 10.06 -15.24
CA VAL A 47 -12.97 9.64 -13.89
C VAL A 47 -13.66 8.26 -13.87
N ASP A 48 -14.33 7.87 -14.96
CA ASP A 48 -15.11 6.63 -15.06
C ASP A 48 -14.52 5.57 -16.01
N SER A 49 -13.31 5.78 -16.55
CA SER A 49 -12.65 4.83 -17.47
C SER A 49 -11.36 4.29 -16.88
N ASP A 50 -10.93 3.12 -17.34
CA ASP A 50 -9.60 2.61 -17.02
C ASP A 50 -8.54 3.67 -17.41
N LEU A 51 -7.64 3.96 -16.46
CA LEU A 51 -6.51 4.84 -16.68
C LEU A 51 -5.39 4.06 -17.37
N ASN A 52 -4.77 4.67 -18.37
CA ASN A 52 -3.59 4.14 -19.04
C ASN A 52 -2.66 5.28 -19.48
N GLY A 53 -1.54 4.93 -20.12
CA GLY A 53 -0.51 5.89 -20.54
C GLY A 53 0.81 5.68 -19.81
N LEU A 54 1.85 6.33 -20.32
CA LEU A 54 3.23 6.08 -19.90
C LEU A 54 3.46 6.29 -18.40
N SER A 55 2.86 7.33 -17.83
CA SER A 55 3.06 7.68 -16.42
C SER A 55 2.26 6.76 -15.49
N ILE A 56 1.08 6.31 -15.93
CA ILE A 56 0.29 5.29 -15.22
C ILE A 56 1.07 3.97 -15.15
N GLU A 57 1.57 3.48 -16.30
CA GLU A 57 2.36 2.26 -16.36
C GLU A 57 3.63 2.34 -15.50
N LEU A 58 4.34 3.47 -15.55
CA LEU A 58 5.53 3.69 -14.73
C LEU A 58 5.21 3.64 -13.25
N TRP A 59 4.16 4.33 -12.80
CA TRP A 59 3.75 4.31 -11.40
C TRP A 59 3.37 2.91 -10.93
N GLU A 60 2.61 2.16 -11.74
CA GLU A 60 2.23 0.78 -11.39
C GLU A 60 3.44 -0.14 -11.22
N GLN A 61 4.47 0.01 -12.05
CA GLN A 61 5.72 -0.73 -11.87
C GLN A 61 6.45 -0.34 -10.58
N ILE A 62 6.53 0.97 -10.27
CA ILE A 62 7.14 1.47 -9.03
C ILE A 62 6.39 0.93 -7.81
N ALA A 63 5.07 1.04 -7.79
CA ALA A 63 4.25 0.57 -6.68
C ALA A 63 4.39 -0.94 -6.47
N LYS A 64 4.47 -1.71 -7.57
CA LYS A 64 4.72 -3.15 -7.53
C LYS A 64 6.11 -3.48 -6.96
N GLU A 65 7.16 -2.77 -7.39
CA GLU A 65 8.51 -2.97 -6.88
C GLU A 65 8.62 -2.63 -5.39
N MET A 66 7.91 -1.59 -4.94
CA MET A 66 7.83 -1.20 -3.54
C MET A 66 6.87 -2.05 -2.70
N SER A 67 6.06 -2.92 -3.32
CA SER A 67 4.99 -3.69 -2.67
C SER A 67 4.02 -2.81 -1.87
N VAL A 68 3.61 -1.67 -2.45
CA VAL A 68 2.64 -0.74 -1.83
C VAL A 68 1.29 -0.80 -2.52
N GLU A 69 0.22 -0.74 -1.73
CA GLU A 69 -1.13 -0.54 -2.25
C GLU A 69 -1.35 0.94 -2.56
N PHE A 70 -2.15 1.22 -3.59
CA PHE A 70 -2.49 2.58 -3.99
C PHE A 70 -3.88 2.67 -4.61
N ARG A 71 -4.41 3.89 -4.73
CA ARG A 71 -5.64 4.21 -5.45
C ARG A 71 -5.45 5.50 -6.23
N PHE A 72 -5.91 5.51 -7.48
CA PHE A 72 -5.91 6.72 -8.29
C PHE A 72 -7.08 7.64 -7.90
N GLU A 73 -6.80 8.93 -7.84
CA GLU A 73 -7.80 10.00 -7.69
C GLU A 73 -7.63 10.99 -8.85
N ASN A 74 -8.64 11.06 -9.72
CA ASN A 74 -8.61 11.95 -10.88
C ASN A 74 -9.27 13.28 -10.54
N GLN A 75 -8.53 14.38 -10.70
CA GLN A 75 -9.02 15.74 -10.47
C GLN A 75 -8.32 16.73 -11.40
N PRO A 76 -8.93 17.91 -11.67
CA PRO A 76 -8.26 18.98 -12.40
C PRO A 76 -6.90 19.34 -11.80
N LEU A 77 -5.95 19.77 -12.65
CA LEU A 77 -4.57 20.04 -12.22
C LEU A 77 -4.49 21.01 -11.02
N ASP A 78 -5.26 22.10 -11.04
CA ASP A 78 -5.24 23.09 -9.94
C ASP A 78 -5.70 22.46 -8.62
N ASP A 79 -6.73 21.62 -8.67
CA ASP A 79 -7.23 20.89 -7.50
C ASP A 79 -6.19 19.87 -7.03
N LEU A 80 -5.50 19.17 -7.94
CA LEU A 80 -4.43 18.22 -7.62
C LEU A 80 -3.27 18.88 -6.88
N LEU A 81 -2.82 20.03 -7.37
CA LEU A 81 -1.72 20.77 -6.75
C LEU A 81 -2.09 21.20 -5.33
N ASN A 82 -3.31 21.72 -5.13
CA ASN A 82 -3.81 22.08 -3.81
C ASN A 82 -3.91 20.86 -2.88
N ALA A 83 -4.41 19.73 -3.38
CA ALA A 83 -4.53 18.50 -2.60
C ALA A 83 -3.17 17.90 -2.20
N ILE A 84 -2.13 18.08 -3.02
CA ILE A 84 -0.75 17.74 -2.66
C ILE A 84 -0.23 18.71 -1.58
N GLU A 85 -0.41 20.03 -1.77
CA GLU A 85 0.04 21.06 -0.82
C GLU A 85 -0.56 20.86 0.58
N THR A 86 -1.79 20.36 0.63
CA THR A 86 -2.56 20.17 1.86
C THR A 86 -2.57 18.70 2.34
N GLU A 87 -1.68 17.86 1.79
CA GLU A 87 -1.44 16.46 2.21
C GLU A 87 -2.68 15.54 2.08
N GLN A 88 -3.62 15.88 1.21
CA GLN A 88 -4.75 14.99 0.87
C GLN A 88 -4.39 13.94 -0.18
N ILE A 89 -3.42 14.24 -1.05
CA ILE A 89 -2.85 13.32 -2.04
C ILE A 89 -1.39 13.07 -1.67
N ASP A 90 -0.97 11.82 -1.71
CA ASP A 90 0.39 11.42 -1.35
C ASP A 90 1.36 11.62 -2.53
N ILE A 91 0.90 11.36 -3.76
CA ILE A 91 1.74 11.32 -4.97
C ILE A 91 0.97 11.90 -6.16
N GLY A 92 1.63 12.77 -6.94
CA GLY A 92 1.12 13.25 -8.22
C GLY A 92 1.73 12.48 -9.40
N VAL A 93 0.90 12.03 -10.34
CA VAL A 93 1.32 11.36 -11.59
C VAL A 93 0.73 12.11 -12.78
N SER A 94 1.62 12.58 -13.66
CA SER A 94 1.30 13.37 -14.86
C SER A 94 1.80 12.74 -16.13
#